data_AF-A0A9W8JE37-F1
#
_entry.id   AF-A0A9W8JE37-F1
#
_cell.length_a   1.000
_cell.length_b   1.000
_cell.length_c   1.000
_cell.angle_alpha   90.00
_cell.angle_beta   90.00
_cell.angle_gamma   90.00
#
_symmetry.space_group_name_H-M   'P 1'
#
loop_
_entity.id
_entity.type
_entity.pdbx_description
1 polymer ?
#
loop_
_entity_poly.entity_id
_entity_poly.type
_entity_poly.pdbx_seq_one_letter_code
_entity_poly.pdbx_strand_id
1 'polypeptide(L)'
;MAIKIVKKRTNKFKRHQSDRYHSVKEAWRKPKGIDNRVRRRFKGQTAMPKTRHLLPNGLKKFLVSNVRELDLLLMHNKTFAAEIAHNVSSRNRTTILERAKVLNIKVTNPAARLRSVRAASHAGSWYTGDGQQLNRELSGWLQKVEPADETYPIPKCKAVIAPHAGYSYSGPAAAWAYKAIDTSGINRVFVLGPSHHFYLNGCALSSCKEYETPIGNLPLDLETIKELRETGKFTPLSLEADEDEHSLEMHLPYVRKVFEGKDIKIVPIVVGAISKEKEAEFGALIAPYLARDDTFTVVSSDFCHWGTRFSYTYYYPDAQPTTTSGIKLSRSVAPSPSYPIYESITRLDHEAMQILTVPSNTATTAHDLFARYLENTKNTICGRHPIGVLFGALSALEKDNDNIKPLVKWVSYASAYVKF
;
A
#
# COMPACT_ATOMS: atom_id res chain seq x y z
N MET A 1 -37.45 3.64 14.72
CA MET A 1 -38.48 3.68 13.66
C MET A 1 -37.96 4.50 12.50
N ALA A 2 -37.88 3.93 11.30
CA ALA A 2 -37.44 4.66 10.11
C ALA A 2 -38.48 5.75 9.77
N ILE A 3 -38.04 7.01 9.67
CA ILE A 3 -38.90 8.10 9.23
C ILE A 3 -39.32 7.79 7.79
N LYS A 4 -40.61 7.56 7.56
CA LYS A 4 -41.15 7.33 6.21
C LYS A 4 -40.89 8.59 5.38
N ILE A 5 -39.94 8.53 4.45
CA ILE A 5 -39.60 9.65 3.57
C ILE A 5 -40.78 9.85 2.61
N VAL A 6 -41.71 10.74 2.99
CA VAL A 6 -42.78 11.19 2.10
C VAL A 6 -42.16 12.11 1.06
N LYS A 7 -41.76 11.55 -0.08
CA LYS A 7 -41.28 12.33 -1.22
C LYS A 7 -42.49 13.07 -1.82
N LYS A 8 -42.70 14.34 -1.42
CA LYS A 8 -43.70 15.25 -2.04
C LYS A 8 -43.52 15.42 -3.56
N ARG A 9 -42.36 15.05 -4.11
CA ARG A 9 -42.08 14.96 -5.55
C ARG A 9 -41.33 13.67 -5.83
N THR A 10 -41.87 12.83 -6.71
CA THR A 10 -41.28 11.57 -7.17
C THR A 10 -40.28 11.77 -8.31
N ASN A 11 -40.37 12.90 -9.03
CA ASN A 11 -39.47 13.22 -10.13
C ASN A 11 -38.03 13.40 -9.65
N LYS A 12 -37.10 12.66 -10.26
CA LYS A 12 -35.65 12.80 -10.02
C LYS A 12 -35.19 14.17 -10.55
N PHE A 13 -34.28 14.82 -9.82
CA PHE A 13 -33.65 16.04 -10.31
C PHE A 13 -32.70 15.69 -11.46
N LYS A 14 -33.00 16.16 -12.67
CA LYS A 14 -32.12 16.00 -13.84
C LYS A 14 -31.03 17.06 -13.84
N ARG A 15 -29.86 16.72 -14.38
CA ARG A 15 -28.75 17.67 -14.55
C ARG A 15 -29.14 18.82 -15.50
N HIS A 16 -28.71 20.04 -15.18
CA HIS A 16 -28.86 21.20 -16.08
C HIS A 16 -28.29 20.89 -17.48
N GLN A 17 -29.09 21.13 -18.52
CA GLN A 17 -28.80 20.89 -19.94
C GLN A 17 -28.69 19.41 -20.37
N SER A 18 -29.01 18.44 -19.51
CA SER A 18 -29.06 17.03 -19.93
C SER A 18 -30.16 16.75 -20.96
N ASP A 19 -31.19 17.58 -20.99
CA ASP A 19 -32.26 17.63 -22.00
C ASP A 19 -31.81 18.21 -23.34
N ARG A 20 -30.71 18.99 -23.36
CA ARG A 20 -30.24 19.71 -24.56
C ARG A 20 -28.98 19.13 -25.19
N TYR A 21 -28.14 18.45 -24.41
CA TYR A 21 -26.89 17.89 -24.91
C TYR A 21 -26.79 16.40 -24.58
N HIS A 22 -26.72 15.56 -25.61
CA HIS A 22 -26.60 14.10 -25.48
C HIS A 22 -25.34 13.66 -24.69
N SER A 23 -24.28 14.46 -24.72
CA SER A 23 -23.05 14.23 -23.95
C SER A 23 -23.22 14.43 -22.44
N VAL A 24 -24.33 15.04 -22.00
CA VAL A 24 -24.60 15.37 -20.59
C VAL A 24 -25.61 14.38 -20.03
N LYS A 25 -25.12 13.33 -19.36
CA LYS A 25 -25.95 12.33 -18.66
C LYS A 25 -26.92 12.99 -17.66
N GLU A 26 -28.12 12.42 -17.52
CA GLU A 26 -29.21 12.96 -16.67
C GLU A 26 -28.91 12.96 -15.15
N ALA A 27 -27.85 12.28 -14.71
CA ALA A 27 -27.47 12.21 -13.30
C ALA A 27 -27.18 13.59 -12.70
N TRP A 28 -27.93 13.95 -11.65
CA TRP A 28 -27.85 15.27 -11.00
C TRP A 28 -26.41 15.69 -10.69
N ARG A 29 -26.04 16.90 -11.14
CA ARG A 29 -24.85 17.62 -10.68
C ARG A 29 -25.21 19.08 -10.45
N LYS A 30 -24.66 19.66 -9.38
CA LYS A 30 -24.83 21.07 -9.06
C LYS A 30 -24.20 21.94 -10.16
N PRO A 31 -24.95 22.88 -10.79
CA PRO A 31 -24.40 23.81 -11.78
C PRO A 31 -23.26 24.66 -11.19
N LYS A 32 -22.19 24.85 -11.96
CA LYS A 32 -21.01 25.66 -11.61
C LYS A 32 -21.00 26.98 -12.41
N GLY A 33 -20.13 27.92 -12.05
CA GLY A 33 -19.97 29.22 -12.73
C GLY A 33 -20.68 30.39 -12.01
N ILE A 34 -20.04 31.56 -11.99
CA ILE A 34 -20.57 32.75 -11.32
C ILE A 34 -21.85 33.28 -11.99
N ASP A 35 -21.91 33.22 -13.32
CA ASP A 35 -23.04 33.74 -14.13
C ASP A 35 -24.12 32.71 -14.48
N ASN A 36 -24.01 31.48 -13.98
CA ASN A 36 -24.96 30.42 -14.32
C ASN A 36 -26.37 30.75 -13.77
N ARG A 37 -27.34 30.96 -14.67
CA ARG A 37 -28.71 31.37 -14.35
C ARG A 37 -29.47 30.39 -13.44
N VAL A 38 -29.19 29.08 -13.54
CA VAL A 38 -29.78 28.05 -12.66
C VAL A 38 -29.19 28.12 -11.25
N ARG A 39 -27.85 28.26 -11.13
CA ARG A 39 -27.19 28.48 -9.84
C ARG A 39 -27.67 29.76 -9.17
N ARG A 40 -27.84 30.84 -9.94
CA ARG A 40 -28.36 32.14 -9.49
C ARG A 40 -29.89 32.17 -9.30
N ARG A 41 -30.61 31.08 -9.60
CA ARG A 41 -32.06 30.91 -9.37
C ARG A 41 -32.95 31.93 -10.09
N PHE A 42 -32.63 32.26 -11.34
CA PHE A 42 -33.47 33.13 -12.16
C PHE A 42 -34.85 32.49 -12.42
N LYS A 43 -35.89 33.32 -12.56
CA LYS A 43 -37.25 32.88 -12.88
C LYS A 43 -37.26 32.07 -14.20
N GLY A 44 -38.04 30.98 -14.24
CA GLY A 44 -38.18 30.10 -15.41
C GLY A 44 -37.10 29.01 -15.55
N GLN A 45 -36.15 28.92 -14.61
CA GLN A 45 -35.10 27.89 -14.62
C GLN A 45 -35.43 26.67 -13.74
N THR A 46 -34.81 25.53 -14.03
CA THR A 46 -35.00 24.28 -13.28
C THR A 46 -34.65 24.44 -11.79
N ALA A 47 -35.50 23.93 -10.90
CA ALA A 47 -35.28 24.01 -9.47
C ALA A 47 -34.12 23.12 -9.01
N MET A 48 -33.28 23.64 -8.10
CA MET A 48 -32.22 22.85 -7.45
C MET A 48 -32.75 22.13 -6.19
N PRO A 49 -32.24 20.93 -5.86
CA PRO A 49 -32.51 20.28 -4.59
C PRO A 49 -32.17 21.18 -3.40
N LYS A 50 -33.10 21.34 -2.47
CA LYS A 50 -32.90 22.04 -1.18
C LYS A 50 -32.60 21.03 -0.06
N THR A 51 -31.58 20.20 -0.23
CA THR A 51 -31.14 19.20 0.78
C THR A 51 -29.81 19.57 1.41
N ARG A 52 -29.45 20.86 1.41
CA ARG A 52 -28.20 21.32 2.03
C ARG A 52 -28.24 20.92 3.52
N HIS A 53 -27.29 20.08 3.92
CA HIS A 53 -27.12 19.54 5.28
C HIS A 53 -28.05 18.39 5.70
N LEU A 54 -28.98 17.91 4.85
CA LEU A 54 -29.85 16.77 5.19
C LEU A 54 -29.21 15.44 4.77
N LEU A 55 -29.03 14.55 5.74
CA LEU A 55 -28.46 13.21 5.57
C LEU A 55 -29.52 12.21 5.07
N PRO A 56 -29.11 11.07 4.48
CA PRO A 56 -30.05 10.02 4.02
C PRO A 56 -30.97 9.47 5.12
N ASN A 57 -30.55 9.57 6.39
CA ASN A 57 -31.32 9.17 7.57
C ASN A 57 -32.35 10.21 8.02
N GLY A 58 -32.48 11.35 7.31
CA GLY A 58 -33.40 12.43 7.64
C GLY A 58 -32.89 13.46 8.66
N LEU A 59 -31.69 13.26 9.22
CA LEU A 59 -31.07 14.19 10.18
C LEU A 59 -30.26 15.29 9.48
N LYS A 60 -30.14 16.44 10.13
CA LYS A 60 -29.27 17.54 9.71
C LYS A 60 -27.89 17.40 10.35
N LYS A 61 -26.84 17.62 9.58
CA LYS A 61 -25.46 17.53 10.08
C LYS A 61 -25.08 18.78 10.90
N PHE A 62 -24.55 18.59 12.11
CA PHE A 62 -24.03 19.64 13.00
C PHE A 62 -22.59 19.32 13.38
N LEU A 63 -21.65 20.23 13.13
CA LEU A 63 -20.22 20.02 13.42
C LEU A 63 -19.95 20.28 14.91
N VAL A 64 -19.21 19.38 15.55
CA VAL A 64 -18.91 19.41 17.00
C VAL A 64 -17.40 19.27 17.21
N SER A 65 -16.80 20.18 17.97
CA SER A 65 -15.36 20.19 18.26
C SER A 65 -15.05 19.83 19.72
N ASN A 66 -16.03 19.89 20.62
CA ASN A 66 -15.88 19.61 22.05
C ASN A 66 -17.17 19.04 22.65
N VAL A 67 -17.11 18.61 23.91
CA VAL A 67 -18.24 17.98 24.60
C VAL A 67 -19.40 18.95 24.84
N ARG A 68 -19.12 20.23 25.13
CA ARG A 68 -20.15 21.25 25.43
C ARG A 68 -21.04 21.53 24.22
N GLU A 69 -20.47 21.46 23.01
CA GLU A 69 -21.22 21.61 21.76
C GLU A 69 -22.21 20.47 21.50
N LEU A 70 -22.07 19.30 22.16
CA LEU A 70 -23.11 18.26 22.12
C LEU A 70 -24.35 18.64 22.92
N ASP A 71 -24.21 19.42 23.99
CA ASP A 71 -25.34 19.80 24.84
C ASP A 71 -26.32 20.73 24.06
N LEU A 72 -25.83 21.46 23.05
CA LEU A 72 -26.67 22.20 22.11
C LEU A 72 -27.64 21.31 21.32
N LEU A 73 -27.35 20.01 21.20
CA LEU A 73 -28.16 19.04 20.49
C LEU A 73 -29.13 18.26 21.41
N LEU A 74 -29.13 18.53 22.72
CA LEU A 74 -29.94 17.80 23.70
C LEU A 74 -31.43 17.76 23.33
N MET A 75 -32.00 18.93 23.01
CA MET A 75 -33.42 19.07 22.60
C MET A 75 -33.62 18.84 21.09
N HIS A 76 -32.55 18.57 20.36
CA HIS A 76 -32.54 18.52 18.90
C HIS A 76 -32.03 17.19 18.32
N ASN A 77 -31.87 16.15 19.16
CA ASN A 77 -31.33 14.84 18.78
C ASN A 77 -32.17 14.07 17.73
N LYS A 78 -33.46 14.42 17.57
CA LYS A 78 -34.33 13.90 16.49
C LYS A 78 -34.18 14.63 15.15
N THR A 79 -33.57 15.82 15.17
CA THR A 79 -33.44 16.69 13.98
C THR A 79 -32.00 16.76 13.49
N PHE A 80 -31.02 16.64 14.38
CA PHE A 80 -29.61 16.79 14.06
C PHE A 80 -28.78 15.55 14.43
N ALA A 81 -27.74 15.30 13.65
CA ALA A 81 -26.67 14.35 13.93
C ALA A 81 -25.37 15.14 14.13
N ALA A 82 -24.57 14.73 15.10
CA ALA A 82 -23.26 15.33 15.34
C ALA A 82 -22.23 14.75 14.35
N GLU A 83 -21.41 15.60 13.73
CA GLU A 83 -20.16 15.20 13.12
C GLU A 83 -19.02 15.77 13.95
N ILE A 84 -18.10 14.92 14.39
CA ILE A 84 -16.95 15.36 15.17
C ILE A 84 -15.91 15.96 14.23
N ALA A 85 -15.46 17.18 14.50
CA ALA A 85 -14.48 17.89 13.69
C ALA A 85 -13.16 17.12 13.51
N HIS A 86 -12.52 17.31 12.37
CA HIS A 86 -11.31 16.56 11.96
C HIS A 86 -10.09 16.87 12.85
N ASN A 87 -10.04 18.05 13.47
CA ASN A 87 -8.95 18.50 14.33
C ASN A 87 -9.07 18.00 15.79
N VAL A 88 -10.15 17.29 16.16
CA VAL A 88 -10.32 16.74 17.51
C VAL A 88 -9.40 15.52 17.71
N SER A 89 -8.65 15.51 18.80
CA SER A 89 -7.74 14.42 19.18
C SER A 89 -8.49 13.13 19.55
N SER A 90 -7.86 11.96 19.36
CA SER A 90 -8.52 10.67 19.63
C SER A 90 -9.04 10.53 21.07
N ARG A 91 -8.31 11.06 22.07
CA ARG A 91 -8.75 11.09 23.47
C ARG A 91 -10.05 11.88 23.67
N ASN A 92 -10.11 13.09 23.10
CA ASN A 92 -11.31 13.94 23.21
C ASN A 92 -12.48 13.36 22.39
N ARG A 93 -12.20 12.66 21.29
CA ARG A 93 -13.24 11.95 20.52
C ARG A 93 -13.91 10.86 21.35
N THR A 94 -13.17 10.09 22.15
CA THR A 94 -13.76 9.09 23.06
C THR A 94 -14.74 9.73 24.03
N THR A 95 -14.36 10.83 24.67
CA THR A 95 -15.23 11.57 25.60
C THR A 95 -16.47 12.15 24.92
N ILE A 96 -16.32 12.70 23.71
CA ILE A 96 -17.44 13.18 22.90
C ILE A 96 -18.40 12.03 22.56
N LEU A 97 -17.88 10.84 22.21
CA LEU A 97 -18.73 9.69 21.90
C LEU A 97 -19.45 9.13 23.11
N GLU A 98 -18.79 9.03 24.26
CA GLU A 98 -19.42 8.63 25.53
C GLU A 98 -20.57 9.57 25.88
N ARG A 99 -20.33 10.90 25.82
CA ARG A 99 -21.39 11.88 26.05
C ARG A 99 -22.50 11.79 25.02
N ALA A 100 -22.19 11.64 23.73
CA ALA A 100 -23.19 11.53 22.68
C ALA A 100 -24.09 10.30 22.86
N LYS A 101 -23.55 9.17 23.36
CA LYS A 101 -24.34 7.98 23.73
C LYS A 101 -25.32 8.28 24.86
N VAL A 102 -24.87 8.94 25.93
CA VAL A 102 -25.72 9.35 27.05
C VAL A 102 -26.87 10.26 26.59
N LEU A 103 -26.58 11.19 25.67
CA LEU A 103 -27.58 12.13 25.14
C LEU A 103 -28.42 11.57 23.98
N ASN A 104 -28.20 10.31 23.59
CA ASN A 104 -28.84 9.65 22.45
C ASN A 104 -28.71 10.46 21.14
N ILE A 105 -27.54 11.09 20.93
CA ILE A 105 -27.21 11.85 19.73
C ILE A 105 -26.53 10.92 18.74
N LYS A 106 -27.06 10.84 17.52
CA LYS A 106 -26.41 10.07 16.44
C LYS A 106 -25.17 10.80 15.95
N VAL A 107 -24.01 10.13 16.02
CA VAL A 107 -22.74 10.63 15.48
C VAL A 107 -22.52 10.06 14.08
N THR A 108 -22.11 10.89 13.11
CA THR A 108 -21.95 10.47 11.70
C THR A 108 -20.60 9.84 11.40
N ASN A 109 -19.56 10.18 12.16
CA ASN A 109 -18.19 9.67 12.02
C ASN A 109 -17.65 9.03 13.31
N PRO A 110 -18.39 8.10 13.96
CA PRO A 110 -18.02 7.61 15.28
C PRO A 110 -16.70 6.84 15.31
N ALA A 111 -16.34 6.16 14.21
CA ALA A 111 -15.10 5.38 14.12
C ALA A 111 -13.89 6.17 13.62
N ALA A 112 -14.10 7.39 13.09
CA ALA A 112 -12.99 8.18 12.54
C ALA A 112 -11.98 8.50 13.66
N ARG A 113 -10.68 8.26 13.39
CA ARG A 113 -9.54 8.37 14.35
C ARG A 113 -9.57 7.45 15.59
N LEU A 114 -10.57 6.57 15.71
CA LEU A 114 -10.69 5.60 16.82
C LEU A 114 -10.47 4.15 16.38
N ARG A 115 -10.45 3.87 15.07
CA ARG A 115 -9.94 2.58 14.60
C ARG A 115 -8.44 2.54 14.90
N SER A 116 -8.09 1.71 15.88
CA SER A 116 -6.73 1.23 16.09
C SER A 116 -6.35 0.12 15.11
N VAL A 117 -7.25 -0.27 14.22
CA VAL A 117 -7.07 -1.37 13.28
C VAL A 117 -7.18 -0.83 11.86
N ARG A 118 -6.20 -1.14 11.01
CA ARG A 118 -6.26 -0.91 9.57
C ARG A 118 -7.09 -2.03 8.95
N ALA A 119 -8.17 -1.70 8.26
CA ALA A 119 -9.00 -2.72 7.60
C ALA A 119 -8.25 -3.37 6.43
N ALA A 120 -8.65 -4.60 6.09
CA ALA A 120 -8.24 -5.29 4.87
C ALA A 120 -8.96 -4.69 3.64
N SER A 121 -8.62 -3.45 3.27
CA SER A 121 -9.35 -2.63 2.29
C SER A 121 -9.34 -3.19 0.87
N HIS A 122 -8.37 -4.03 0.51
CA HIS A 122 -8.23 -4.63 -0.81
C HIS A 122 -8.76 -6.07 -0.90
N ALA A 123 -9.21 -6.64 0.23
CA ALA A 123 -9.85 -7.95 0.27
C ALA A 123 -11.11 -7.99 -0.61
N GLY A 124 -11.29 -9.07 -1.36
CA GLY A 124 -12.40 -9.25 -2.31
C GLY A 124 -12.20 -8.60 -3.68
N SER A 125 -11.08 -7.90 -3.90
CA SER A 125 -10.74 -7.32 -5.21
C SER A 125 -9.34 -7.70 -5.68
N TRP A 126 -8.31 -7.52 -4.85
CA TRP A 126 -6.92 -7.88 -5.18
C TRP A 126 -6.58 -9.32 -4.78
N TYR A 127 -7.25 -9.82 -3.75
CA TYR A 127 -7.16 -11.19 -3.27
C TYR A 127 -8.52 -11.62 -2.70
N THR A 128 -8.72 -12.92 -2.52
CA THR A 128 -9.97 -13.49 -2.04
C THR A 128 -10.34 -12.96 -0.65
N GLY A 129 -11.55 -12.41 -0.49
CA GLY A 129 -12.03 -11.89 0.80
C GLY A 129 -12.57 -12.95 1.75
N ASP A 130 -12.88 -14.15 1.25
CA ASP A 130 -13.27 -15.29 2.08
C ASP A 130 -12.02 -15.95 2.69
N GLY A 131 -11.94 -15.97 4.02
CA GLY A 131 -10.78 -16.47 4.75
C GLY A 131 -10.48 -17.96 4.51
N GLN A 132 -11.51 -18.81 4.41
CA GLN A 132 -11.30 -20.25 4.19
C GLN A 132 -10.78 -20.55 2.79
N GLN A 133 -11.31 -19.86 1.77
CA GLN A 133 -10.81 -19.96 0.41
C GLN A 133 -9.40 -19.39 0.29
N LEU A 134 -9.14 -18.19 0.82
CA LEU A 134 -7.81 -17.57 0.79
C LEU A 134 -6.75 -18.46 1.46
N ASN A 135 -7.08 -19.06 2.60
CA ASN A 135 -6.19 -19.97 3.30
C ASN A 135 -5.80 -21.19 2.44
N ARG A 136 -6.78 -21.77 1.71
CA ARG A 136 -6.55 -22.90 0.79
C ARG A 136 -5.71 -22.49 -0.42
N GLU A 137 -5.96 -21.32 -1.00
CA GLU A 137 -5.19 -20.78 -2.12
C GLU A 137 -3.71 -20.61 -1.74
N LEU A 138 -3.44 -19.95 -0.61
CA LEU A 138 -2.08 -19.74 -0.11
C LEU A 138 -1.37 -21.07 0.21
N SER A 139 -2.05 -22.00 0.91
CA SER A 139 -1.53 -23.34 1.16
C SER A 139 -1.20 -24.08 -0.14
N GLY A 140 -2.09 -24.04 -1.13
CA GLY A 140 -1.92 -24.70 -2.41
C GLY A 140 -0.72 -24.15 -3.19
N TRP A 141 -0.53 -22.83 -3.21
CA TRP A 141 0.64 -22.23 -3.85
C TRP A 141 1.94 -22.57 -3.13
N LEU A 142 1.97 -22.55 -1.80
CA LEU A 142 3.15 -22.94 -1.00
C LEU A 142 3.51 -24.43 -1.13
N GLN A 143 2.54 -25.31 -1.42
CA GLN A 143 2.78 -26.73 -1.66
C GLN A 143 3.34 -27.01 -3.06
N LYS A 144 2.96 -26.19 -4.06
CA LYS A 144 3.42 -26.32 -5.45
C LYS A 144 4.84 -25.79 -5.70
N VAL A 145 5.47 -25.17 -4.71
CA VAL A 145 6.87 -24.75 -4.83
C VAL A 145 7.75 -26.00 -4.80
N GLU A 146 8.27 -26.37 -5.96
CA GLU A 146 9.17 -27.51 -6.14
C GLU A 146 10.63 -27.03 -6.05
N PRO A 147 11.41 -27.49 -5.06
CA PRO A 147 12.81 -27.12 -4.97
C PRO A 147 13.60 -27.71 -6.14
N ALA A 148 14.17 -26.84 -6.99
CA ALA A 148 15.13 -27.27 -8.01
C ALA A 148 16.48 -27.63 -7.36
N ASP A 149 17.07 -26.71 -6.59
CA ASP A 149 18.45 -26.84 -6.08
C ASP A 149 18.63 -26.48 -4.59
N GLU A 150 17.56 -26.13 -3.88
CA GLU A 150 17.61 -25.65 -2.49
C GLU A 150 16.69 -26.46 -1.58
N THR A 151 17.11 -26.71 -0.34
CA THR A 151 16.23 -27.29 0.68
C THR A 151 15.45 -26.19 1.38
N TYR A 152 14.12 -26.29 1.37
CA TYR A 152 13.23 -25.35 2.06
C TYR A 152 12.83 -25.87 3.45
N PRO A 153 12.72 -25.00 4.47
CA PRO A 153 13.02 -23.56 4.43
C PRO A 153 14.53 -23.27 4.37
N ILE A 154 14.90 -22.08 3.91
CA ILE A 154 16.30 -21.67 3.77
C ILE A 154 16.87 -21.34 5.16
N PRO A 155 17.94 -22.03 5.61
CA PRO A 155 18.56 -21.74 6.90
C PRO A 155 19.07 -20.30 6.98
N LYS A 156 18.85 -19.65 8.13
CA LYS A 156 19.22 -18.25 8.39
C LYS A 156 18.67 -17.25 7.38
N CYS A 157 17.52 -17.51 6.78
CA CYS A 157 16.84 -16.53 5.95
C CYS A 157 16.42 -15.32 6.80
N LYS A 158 16.91 -14.13 6.46
CA LYS A 158 16.66 -12.87 7.20
C LYS A 158 15.72 -11.93 6.44
N ALA A 159 15.64 -12.05 5.12
CA ALA A 159 14.70 -11.27 4.32
C ALA A 159 14.26 -11.97 3.05
N VAL A 160 13.15 -11.52 2.46
CA VAL A 160 12.70 -11.91 1.11
C VAL A 160 12.26 -10.69 0.31
N ILE A 161 12.38 -10.79 -1.02
CA ILE A 161 11.75 -9.87 -1.98
C ILE A 161 10.61 -10.63 -2.65
N ALA A 162 9.42 -10.05 -2.67
CA ALA A 162 8.24 -10.69 -3.27
C ALA A 162 7.32 -9.65 -3.97
N PRO A 163 6.56 -10.08 -4.99
CA PRO A 163 5.64 -9.21 -5.73
C PRO A 163 4.40 -8.81 -4.93
N HIS A 164 3.74 -7.72 -5.35
CA HIS A 164 2.53 -7.16 -4.75
C HIS A 164 1.43 -6.80 -5.77
N ALA A 165 1.42 -7.41 -6.96
CA ALA A 165 0.23 -7.41 -7.79
C ALA A 165 -0.91 -8.21 -7.11
N GLY A 166 -2.13 -8.19 -7.69
CA GLY A 166 -3.23 -9.02 -7.21
C GLY A 166 -2.91 -10.53 -7.29
N TYR A 167 -3.42 -11.33 -6.36
CA TYR A 167 -3.01 -12.72 -6.14
C TYR A 167 -3.28 -13.66 -7.32
N SER A 168 -4.25 -13.34 -8.18
CA SER A 168 -4.45 -14.07 -9.44
C SER A 168 -3.23 -14.02 -10.38
N TYR A 169 -2.36 -13.02 -10.23
CA TYR A 169 -1.14 -12.86 -11.02
C TYR A 169 0.11 -13.18 -10.19
N SER A 170 0.24 -12.59 -9.00
CA SER A 170 1.47 -12.64 -8.19
C SER A 170 1.48 -13.74 -7.14
N GLY A 171 0.33 -14.31 -6.76
CA GLY A 171 0.21 -15.26 -5.65
C GLY A 171 1.16 -16.45 -5.79
N PRO A 172 1.06 -17.23 -6.89
CA PRO A 172 1.98 -18.34 -7.14
C PRO A 172 3.46 -17.93 -7.16
N ALA A 173 3.79 -16.75 -7.68
CA ALA A 173 5.17 -16.26 -7.72
C ALA A 173 5.69 -15.92 -6.31
N ALA A 174 4.90 -15.17 -5.52
CA ALA A 174 5.23 -14.82 -4.14
C ALA A 174 5.44 -16.07 -3.25
N ALA A 175 4.74 -17.17 -3.53
CA ALA A 175 4.92 -18.43 -2.80
C ALA A 175 6.38 -18.91 -2.75
N TRP A 176 7.16 -18.68 -3.81
CA TRP A 176 8.58 -19.04 -3.85
C TRP A 176 9.40 -18.30 -2.77
N ALA A 177 9.17 -17.00 -2.62
CA ALA A 177 9.79 -16.20 -1.56
C ALA A 177 9.33 -16.65 -0.18
N TYR A 178 8.01 -16.82 0.03
CA TYR A 178 7.46 -17.19 1.34
C TYR A 178 7.81 -18.61 1.78
N LYS A 179 8.05 -19.54 0.84
CA LYS A 179 8.53 -20.89 1.13
C LYS A 179 9.96 -20.89 1.67
N ALA A 180 10.76 -19.88 1.36
CA ALA A 180 12.13 -19.71 1.85
C ALA A 180 12.22 -19.46 3.36
N ILE A 181 11.14 -18.99 3.98
CA ILE A 181 11.16 -18.48 5.36
C ILE A 181 11.20 -19.64 6.36
N ASP A 182 12.29 -19.75 7.11
CA ASP A 182 12.30 -20.52 8.35
C ASP A 182 11.65 -19.66 9.45
N THR A 183 10.48 -20.06 9.91
CA THR A 183 9.70 -19.27 10.87
C THR A 183 10.14 -19.49 12.33
N SER A 184 11.13 -20.35 12.58
CA SER A 184 11.58 -20.72 13.92
C SER A 184 12.27 -19.54 14.61
N GLY A 185 11.87 -19.21 15.84
CA GLY A 185 12.47 -18.12 16.63
C GLY A 185 12.06 -16.69 16.23
N ILE A 186 11.44 -16.49 15.06
CA ILE A 186 10.98 -15.17 14.62
C ILE A 186 9.69 -14.77 15.35
N ASN A 187 9.68 -13.57 15.92
CA ASN A 187 8.50 -12.93 16.52
C ASN A 187 8.19 -11.54 15.93
N ARG A 188 9.09 -10.98 15.10
CA ARG A 188 8.93 -9.68 14.46
C ARG A 188 9.13 -9.77 12.95
N VAL A 189 8.21 -9.18 12.18
CA VAL A 189 8.31 -9.11 10.72
C VAL A 189 8.23 -7.66 10.24
N PHE A 190 9.32 -7.13 9.70
CA PHE A 190 9.30 -5.87 8.96
C PHE A 190 8.67 -6.09 7.58
N VAL A 191 7.83 -5.16 7.14
CA VAL A 191 7.27 -5.16 5.78
C VAL A 191 7.55 -3.80 5.17
N LEU A 192 8.44 -3.77 4.19
CA LEU A 192 8.82 -2.57 3.45
C LEU A 192 8.10 -2.56 2.11
N GLY A 193 7.34 -1.50 1.81
CA GLY A 193 6.67 -1.40 0.51
C GLY A 193 6.60 0.02 -0.04
N PRO A 194 6.57 0.18 -1.37
CA PRO A 194 6.58 1.50 -2.00
C PRO A 194 5.24 2.22 -1.85
N SER A 195 5.26 3.56 -1.82
CA SER A 195 4.04 4.37 -1.94
C SER A 195 3.59 4.50 -3.40
N HIS A 196 2.33 4.14 -3.70
CA HIS A 196 1.69 4.30 -5.01
C HIS A 196 0.71 5.47 -5.08
N HIS A 197 0.01 5.75 -3.97
CA HIS A 197 -1.16 6.65 -3.98
C HIS A 197 -0.83 8.08 -3.58
N PHE A 198 0.27 8.30 -2.86
CA PHE A 198 0.67 9.61 -2.36
C PHE A 198 2.16 9.86 -2.52
N TYR A 199 2.51 11.12 -2.71
CA TYR A 199 3.91 11.52 -2.74
C TYR A 199 4.50 11.51 -1.32
N LEU A 200 5.63 10.85 -1.17
CA LEU A 200 6.38 10.77 0.08
C LEU A 200 7.88 10.90 -0.24
N ASN A 201 8.57 11.84 0.41
CA ASN A 201 10.02 12.04 0.29
C ASN A 201 10.74 11.55 1.56
N GLY A 202 10.56 10.28 1.89
CA GLY A 202 11.05 9.63 3.10
C GLY A 202 10.35 8.30 3.33
N CYS A 203 10.34 7.84 4.58
CA CYS A 203 9.57 6.67 5.01
C CYS A 203 8.44 7.08 5.96
N ALA A 204 7.35 6.31 5.97
CA ALA A 204 6.20 6.54 6.81
C ALA A 204 5.84 5.29 7.64
N LEU A 205 5.36 5.52 8.86
CA LEU A 205 4.96 4.48 9.81
C LEU A 205 3.47 4.57 10.09
N SER A 206 2.79 3.42 10.12
CA SER A 206 1.37 3.35 10.46
C SER A 206 1.08 3.94 11.84
N SER A 207 -0.09 4.57 11.99
CA SER A 207 -0.62 5.02 13.29
C SER A 207 -1.51 3.98 13.98
N CYS A 208 -1.73 2.83 13.34
CA CYS A 208 -2.57 1.75 13.85
C CYS A 208 -1.84 0.91 14.92
N LYS A 209 -2.59 0.00 15.55
CA LYS A 209 -2.10 -1.03 16.48
C LYS A 209 -2.12 -2.42 15.88
N GLU A 210 -2.92 -2.63 14.85
CA GLU A 210 -3.12 -3.93 14.22
C GLU A 210 -3.55 -3.74 12.76
N TYR A 211 -3.16 -4.67 11.90
CA TYR A 211 -3.64 -4.78 10.52
C TYR A 211 -4.53 -6.01 10.37
N GLU A 212 -5.72 -5.83 9.81
CA GLU A 212 -6.67 -6.91 9.56
C GLU A 212 -6.27 -7.74 8.33
N THR A 213 -6.50 -9.05 8.38
CA THR A 213 -6.46 -9.93 7.20
C THR A 213 -7.61 -10.94 7.28
N PRO A 214 -8.11 -11.49 6.15
CA PRO A 214 -9.20 -12.47 6.17
C PRO A 214 -8.88 -13.77 6.92
N ILE A 215 -7.59 -14.07 7.16
CA ILE A 215 -7.13 -15.30 7.82
C ILE A 215 -6.53 -15.04 9.21
N GLY A 216 -6.74 -13.85 9.77
CA GLY A 216 -6.32 -13.47 11.11
C GLY A 216 -5.55 -12.16 11.13
N ASN A 217 -5.80 -11.35 12.15
CA ASN A 217 -5.16 -10.05 12.27
C ASN A 217 -3.67 -10.19 12.65
N LEU A 218 -2.92 -9.13 12.34
CA LEU A 218 -1.49 -9.00 12.64
C LEU A 218 -1.26 -7.79 13.54
N PRO A 219 -0.91 -7.98 14.83
CA PRO A 219 -0.59 -6.87 15.72
C PRO A 219 0.69 -6.16 15.26
N LEU A 220 0.75 -4.84 15.47
CA LEU A 220 1.96 -4.07 15.18
C LEU A 220 2.93 -4.11 16.36
N ASP A 221 4.24 -4.11 16.08
CA ASP A 221 5.24 -3.90 17.13
C ASP A 221 5.33 -2.41 17.48
N LEU A 222 4.50 -2.01 18.45
CA LEU A 222 4.39 -0.62 18.88
C LEU A 222 5.66 -0.08 19.55
N GLU A 223 6.49 -0.95 20.14
CA GLU A 223 7.75 -0.56 20.78
C GLU A 223 8.77 -0.19 19.71
N THR A 224 9.00 -1.08 18.75
CA THR A 224 9.89 -0.80 17.61
C THR A 224 9.40 0.37 16.77
N ILE A 225 8.09 0.48 16.51
CA ILE A 225 7.54 1.65 15.80
C ILE A 225 7.77 2.95 16.58
N LYS A 226 7.71 2.92 17.92
CA LYS A 226 8.00 4.08 18.76
C LYS A 226 9.48 4.47 18.66
N GLU A 227 10.40 3.52 18.77
CA GLU A 227 11.84 3.75 18.61
C GLU A 227 12.16 4.38 17.25
N LEU A 228 11.60 3.82 16.16
CA LEU A 228 11.78 4.36 14.82
C LEU A 228 11.22 5.79 14.70
N ARG A 229 10.06 6.09 15.30
CA ARG A 229 9.51 7.46 15.33
C ARG A 229 10.40 8.44 16.10
N GLU A 230 11.01 8.00 17.21
CA GLU A 230 11.88 8.83 18.04
C GLU A 230 13.16 9.28 17.32
N THR A 231 13.56 8.59 16.25
CA THR A 231 14.63 9.07 15.35
C THR A 231 14.31 10.40 14.66
N GLY A 232 13.04 10.78 14.58
CA GLY A 232 12.57 11.97 13.88
C GLY A 232 12.62 11.89 12.35
N LYS A 233 12.99 10.73 11.78
CA LYS A 233 13.16 10.53 10.33
C LYS A 233 11.90 10.00 9.63
N PHE A 234 10.99 9.40 10.38
CA PHE A 234 9.77 8.79 9.86
C PHE A 234 8.57 9.70 10.00
N THR A 235 7.76 9.76 8.94
CA THR A 235 6.52 10.52 8.93
C THR A 235 5.35 9.66 9.44
N PRO A 236 4.36 10.24 10.16
CA PRO A 236 3.17 9.51 10.53
C PRO A 236 2.26 9.27 9.31
N LEU A 237 1.88 8.02 9.08
CA LEU A 237 0.93 7.66 8.04
C LEU A 237 -0.51 7.85 8.56
N SER A 238 -1.31 8.60 7.81
CA SER A 238 -2.75 8.75 8.09
C SER A 238 -3.49 7.47 7.76
N LEU A 239 -4.56 7.13 8.50
CA LEU A 239 -5.35 5.91 8.26
C LEU A 239 -5.89 5.82 6.81
N GLU A 240 -6.31 6.94 6.21
CA GLU A 240 -6.80 6.97 4.83
C GLU A 240 -5.69 6.58 3.83
N ALA A 241 -4.52 7.22 3.92
CA ALA A 241 -3.36 6.85 3.10
C ALA A 241 -2.87 5.41 3.35
N ASP A 242 -3.01 4.91 4.57
CA ASP A 242 -2.64 3.55 4.94
C ASP A 242 -3.59 2.52 4.32
N GLU A 243 -4.91 2.73 4.41
CA GLU A 243 -5.94 1.88 3.79
C GLU A 243 -5.96 2.00 2.27
N ASP A 244 -5.55 3.13 1.69
CA ASP A 244 -5.42 3.30 0.23
C ASP A 244 -4.19 2.57 -0.34
N GLU A 245 -3.10 2.41 0.43
CA GLU A 245 -1.89 1.74 -0.03
C GLU A 245 -2.03 0.21 -0.02
N HIS A 246 -1.70 -0.44 -1.13
CA HIS A 246 -1.86 -1.89 -1.29
C HIS A 246 -0.54 -2.66 -1.18
N SER A 247 0.61 -1.99 -1.38
CA SER A 247 1.90 -2.68 -1.47
C SER A 247 2.22 -3.48 -0.21
N LEU A 248 1.93 -2.93 0.97
CA LEU A 248 2.10 -3.62 2.24
C LEU A 248 1.05 -4.72 2.43
N GLU A 249 -0.21 -4.41 2.08
CA GLU A 249 -1.36 -5.29 2.30
C GLU A 249 -1.23 -6.63 1.58
N MET A 250 -0.68 -6.64 0.37
CA MET A 250 -0.51 -7.87 -0.42
C MET A 250 0.42 -8.89 0.26
N HIS A 251 1.26 -8.47 1.21
CA HIS A 251 2.12 -9.36 1.96
C HIS A 251 1.47 -9.91 3.24
N LEU A 252 0.42 -9.26 3.76
CA LEU A 252 -0.12 -9.58 5.07
C LEU A 252 -0.77 -10.97 5.14
N PRO A 253 -1.61 -11.40 4.17
CA PRO A 253 -2.14 -12.76 4.18
C PRO A 253 -1.03 -13.82 4.10
N TYR A 254 -0.02 -13.61 3.25
CA TYR A 254 1.12 -14.54 3.18
C TYR A 254 1.91 -14.60 4.49
N VAL A 255 2.21 -13.45 5.12
CA VAL A 255 2.87 -13.38 6.43
C VAL A 255 2.03 -14.13 7.47
N ARG A 256 0.74 -13.82 7.60
CA ARG A 256 -0.14 -14.50 8.56
C ARG A 256 -0.18 -16.01 8.31
N LYS A 257 -0.15 -16.45 7.04
CA LYS A 257 -0.17 -17.85 6.65
C LYS A 257 1.10 -18.61 7.01
N VAL A 258 2.27 -18.11 6.66
CA VAL A 258 3.53 -18.83 6.95
C VAL A 258 3.81 -18.90 8.45
N PHE A 259 3.36 -17.88 9.20
CA PHE A 259 3.44 -17.83 10.66
C PHE A 259 2.18 -18.37 11.36
N GLU A 260 1.34 -19.18 10.69
CA GLU A 260 0.12 -19.74 11.28
C GLU A 260 0.41 -20.41 12.64
N GLY A 261 -0.39 -20.07 13.68
CA GLY A 261 -0.21 -20.56 15.04
C GLY A 261 0.90 -19.88 15.87
N LYS A 262 1.64 -18.91 15.32
CA LYS A 262 2.69 -18.16 16.03
C LYS A 262 2.22 -16.76 16.43
N ASP A 263 2.66 -16.31 17.61
CA ASP A 263 2.51 -14.92 18.05
C ASP A 263 3.63 -14.07 17.42
N ILE A 264 3.27 -13.33 16.38
CA ILE A 264 4.18 -12.44 15.66
C ILE A 264 3.61 -11.03 15.64
N LYS A 265 4.51 -10.04 15.65
CA LYS A 265 4.19 -8.64 15.44
C LYS A 265 4.81 -8.17 14.13
N ILE A 266 4.18 -7.18 13.49
CA ILE A 266 4.68 -6.61 12.24
C ILE A 266 5.11 -5.15 12.40
N VAL A 267 6.09 -4.72 11.60
CA VAL A 267 6.53 -3.33 11.48
C VAL A 267 6.34 -2.88 10.03
N PRO A 268 5.17 -2.31 9.67
CA PRO A 268 4.89 -1.83 8.33
C PRO A 268 5.59 -0.48 8.09
N ILE A 269 6.37 -0.38 7.03
CA ILE A 269 7.07 0.83 6.61
C ILE A 269 6.74 1.12 5.14
N VAL A 270 6.07 2.24 4.89
CA VAL A 270 5.88 2.74 3.52
C VAL A 270 7.11 3.54 3.12
N VAL A 271 7.73 3.17 2.01
CA VAL A 271 8.93 3.81 1.46
C VAL A 271 8.52 4.69 0.27
N GLY A 272 8.85 5.97 0.35
CA GLY A 272 8.51 6.94 -0.68
C GLY A 272 9.50 6.97 -1.84
N ALA A 273 9.42 8.04 -2.63
CA ALA A 273 10.42 8.38 -3.64
C ALA A 273 11.62 9.07 -2.97
N ILE A 274 12.65 8.29 -2.68
CA ILE A 274 13.86 8.73 -1.95
C ILE A 274 15.11 8.62 -2.82
N SER A 275 16.17 9.35 -2.45
CA SER A 275 17.48 9.25 -3.12
C SER A 275 18.28 8.08 -2.58
N LYS A 276 19.36 7.68 -3.29
CA LYS A 276 20.28 6.62 -2.87
C LYS A 276 20.87 6.88 -1.47
N GLU A 277 21.17 8.13 -1.16
CA GLU A 277 21.71 8.54 0.14
C GLU A 277 20.68 8.33 1.24
N LYS A 278 19.41 8.64 0.97
CA LYS A 278 18.30 8.36 1.89
C LYS A 278 18.02 6.86 2.01
N GLU A 279 18.17 6.08 0.95
CA GLU A 279 18.09 4.62 1.00
C GLU A 279 19.14 4.06 1.97
N ALA A 280 20.39 4.52 1.88
CA ALA A 280 21.44 4.16 2.82
C ALA A 280 21.15 4.64 4.26
N GLU A 281 20.64 5.86 4.43
CA GLU A 281 20.26 6.42 5.73
C GLU A 281 19.17 5.57 6.41
N PHE A 282 18.06 5.30 5.73
CA PHE A 282 16.99 4.46 6.27
C PHE A 282 17.43 2.99 6.43
N GLY A 283 18.28 2.50 5.54
CA GLY A 283 18.89 1.17 5.64
C GLY A 283 19.70 1.02 6.93
N ALA A 284 20.56 1.99 7.23
CA ALA A 284 21.35 2.01 8.47
C ALA A 284 20.46 2.06 9.73
N LEU A 285 19.31 2.75 9.69
CA LEU A 285 18.36 2.77 10.81
C LEU A 285 17.70 1.40 11.08
N ILE A 286 17.44 0.61 10.02
CA ILE A 286 16.79 -0.71 10.18
C ILE A 286 17.79 -1.86 10.33
N ALA A 287 19.06 -1.67 9.94
CA ALA A 287 20.10 -2.70 9.99
C ALA A 287 20.24 -3.38 11.36
N PRO A 288 20.25 -2.67 12.52
CA PRO A 288 20.34 -3.30 13.83
C PRO A 288 19.16 -4.24 14.13
N TYR A 289 17.97 -3.95 13.60
CA TYR A 289 16.80 -4.82 13.76
C TYR A 289 16.90 -6.03 12.84
N LEU A 290 17.33 -5.83 11.58
CA LEU A 290 17.52 -6.91 10.59
C LEU A 290 18.54 -7.96 11.06
N ALA A 291 19.55 -7.55 11.83
CA ALA A 291 20.56 -8.46 12.38
C ALA A 291 20.07 -9.35 13.52
N ARG A 292 18.93 -9.03 14.16
CA ARG A 292 18.41 -9.80 15.31
C ARG A 292 17.91 -11.17 14.85
N ASP A 293 18.01 -12.17 15.73
CA ASP A 293 17.53 -13.53 15.44
C ASP A 293 16.01 -13.67 15.52
N ASP A 294 15.36 -12.74 16.22
CA ASP A 294 13.91 -12.68 16.39
C ASP A 294 13.18 -11.95 15.24
N THR A 295 13.92 -11.40 14.29
CA THR A 295 13.41 -10.45 13.29
C THR A 295 13.61 -10.94 11.86
N PHE A 296 12.59 -10.75 11.03
CA PHE A 296 12.58 -11.07 9.60
C PHE A 296 12.07 -9.89 8.77
N THR A 297 12.48 -9.75 7.51
CA THR A 297 12.07 -8.63 6.65
C THR A 297 11.46 -9.08 5.32
N VAL A 298 10.29 -8.55 4.99
CA VAL A 298 9.65 -8.69 3.68
C VAL A 298 9.81 -7.38 2.91
N VAL A 299 10.35 -7.45 1.70
CA VAL A 299 10.48 -6.32 0.78
C VAL A 299 9.52 -6.51 -0.39
N SER A 300 8.65 -5.54 -0.57
CA SER A 300 7.59 -5.55 -1.55
C SER A 300 8.04 -4.91 -2.86
N SER A 301 8.09 -5.69 -3.95
CA SER A 301 8.41 -5.16 -5.28
C SER A 301 7.88 -6.04 -6.40
N ASP A 302 7.09 -5.44 -7.30
CA ASP A 302 6.99 -5.88 -8.69
C ASP A 302 8.17 -5.31 -9.51
N PHE A 303 8.42 -5.90 -10.68
CA PHE A 303 9.50 -5.52 -11.60
C PHE A 303 8.96 -4.64 -12.75
N CYS A 304 9.35 -4.85 -14.01
CA CYS A 304 9.06 -3.91 -15.09
C CYS A 304 7.56 -3.74 -15.38
N HIS A 305 7.05 -2.52 -15.18
CA HIS A 305 5.74 -2.06 -15.66
C HIS A 305 5.86 -1.51 -17.08
N TRP A 306 5.89 -2.42 -18.06
CA TRP A 306 6.07 -2.05 -19.46
C TRP A 306 4.77 -1.69 -20.18
N GLY A 307 4.81 -0.65 -21.01
CA GLY A 307 3.76 -0.27 -21.95
C GLY A 307 3.43 1.21 -21.93
N THR A 308 2.68 1.63 -22.96
CA THR A 308 2.22 3.02 -23.11
C THR A 308 1.39 3.50 -21.92
N ARG A 309 0.61 2.61 -21.29
CA ARG A 309 -0.16 2.91 -20.07
C ARG A 309 0.69 3.34 -18.88
N PHE A 310 1.95 2.92 -18.85
CA PHE A 310 2.93 3.27 -17.81
C PHE A 310 3.92 4.34 -18.28
N SER A 311 3.75 4.86 -19.50
CA SER A 311 4.70 5.78 -20.15
C SER A 311 6.13 5.23 -20.26
N TYR A 312 6.27 3.90 -20.24
CA TYR A 312 7.56 3.21 -20.27
C TYR A 312 7.58 2.16 -21.38
N THR A 313 8.41 2.36 -22.39
CA THR A 313 8.51 1.49 -23.58
C THR A 313 9.97 1.28 -23.99
N TYR A 314 10.87 1.27 -23.01
CA TYR A 314 12.29 0.95 -23.24
C TYR A 314 12.41 -0.47 -23.79
N TYR A 315 13.32 -0.66 -24.74
CA TYR A 315 13.44 -1.90 -25.50
C TYR A 315 14.88 -2.09 -25.98
N TYR A 316 15.42 -3.27 -25.72
CA TYR A 316 16.65 -3.76 -26.35
C TYR A 316 16.29 -4.42 -27.68
N PRO A 317 16.94 -4.06 -28.80
CA PRO A 317 16.59 -4.58 -30.11
C PRO A 317 17.13 -5.98 -30.41
N ASP A 318 18.10 -6.46 -29.64
CA ASP A 318 18.80 -7.72 -29.87
C ASP A 318 19.06 -8.48 -28.56
N ALA A 319 19.30 -9.80 -28.67
CA ALA A 319 19.79 -10.62 -27.56
C ALA A 319 21.25 -10.26 -27.18
N GLN A 320 21.68 -10.67 -25.98
CA GLN A 320 23.09 -10.57 -25.58
C GLN A 320 23.96 -11.63 -26.29
N PRO A 321 25.25 -11.35 -26.55
CA PRO A 321 25.97 -10.08 -26.35
C PRO A 321 25.66 -9.08 -27.46
N THR A 322 25.36 -7.82 -27.13
CA THR A 322 25.15 -6.75 -28.11
C THR A 322 25.75 -5.43 -27.67
N THR A 323 26.22 -4.64 -28.63
CA THR A 323 26.69 -3.26 -28.43
C THR A 323 25.55 -2.24 -28.63
N THR A 324 24.37 -2.68 -29.08
CA THR A 324 23.24 -1.80 -29.34
C THR A 324 22.64 -1.29 -28.03
N SER A 325 22.63 0.02 -27.85
CA SER A 325 21.96 0.68 -26.72
C SER A 325 20.44 0.50 -26.80
N GLY A 326 19.77 0.50 -25.65
CA GLY A 326 18.32 0.40 -25.63
C GLY A 326 17.64 1.64 -26.23
N ILE A 327 16.49 1.42 -26.86
CA ILE A 327 15.69 2.43 -27.54
C ILE A 327 14.32 2.54 -26.88
N LYS A 328 13.61 3.65 -27.15
CA LYS A 328 12.22 3.82 -26.73
C LYS A 328 11.27 3.51 -27.89
N LEU A 329 10.46 2.45 -27.77
CA LEU A 329 9.44 2.16 -28.78
C LEU A 329 8.37 3.25 -28.78
N SER A 330 7.86 3.53 -29.98
CA SER A 330 6.84 4.54 -30.22
C SER A 330 6.04 4.19 -31.48
N ARG A 331 5.06 5.02 -31.87
CA ARG A 331 4.31 4.79 -33.12
C ARG A 331 5.20 4.78 -34.36
N SER A 332 6.35 5.46 -34.33
CA SER A 332 7.30 5.53 -35.43
C SER A 332 8.51 4.62 -35.27
N VAL A 333 8.65 3.95 -34.12
CA VAL A 333 9.77 3.06 -33.80
C VAL A 333 9.20 1.71 -33.40
N ALA A 334 9.20 0.78 -34.35
CA ALA A 334 8.70 -0.57 -34.18
C ALA A 334 9.74 -1.48 -33.47
N PRO A 335 9.30 -2.53 -32.76
CA PRO A 335 10.21 -3.55 -32.22
C PRO A 335 10.90 -4.32 -33.36
N SER A 336 12.06 -4.91 -33.04
CA SER A 336 12.77 -5.80 -33.97
C SER A 336 11.92 -7.06 -34.25
N PRO A 337 11.82 -7.51 -35.52
CA PRO A 337 11.13 -8.76 -35.85
C PRO A 337 11.79 -10.00 -35.24
N SER A 338 13.11 -9.97 -34.98
CA SER A 338 13.88 -11.10 -34.47
C SER A 338 13.96 -11.17 -32.94
N TYR A 339 13.54 -10.12 -32.22
CA TYR A 339 13.67 -10.06 -30.77
C TYR A 339 12.39 -9.52 -30.12
N PRO A 340 11.50 -10.38 -29.63
CA PRO A 340 10.22 -9.96 -29.08
C PRO A 340 10.34 -9.01 -27.88
N ILE A 341 9.32 -8.16 -27.68
CA ILE A 341 9.27 -7.19 -26.57
C ILE A 341 9.41 -7.88 -25.21
N TYR A 342 8.75 -9.04 -25.02
CA TYR A 342 8.80 -9.74 -23.74
C TYR A 342 10.22 -10.23 -23.40
N GLU A 343 11.04 -10.62 -24.39
CA GLU A 343 12.43 -11.03 -24.16
C GLU A 343 13.29 -9.84 -23.74
N SER A 344 13.06 -8.66 -24.33
CA SER A 344 13.68 -7.43 -23.86
C SER A 344 13.27 -7.06 -22.43
N ILE A 345 12.01 -7.28 -22.04
CA ILE A 345 11.55 -7.03 -20.67
C ILE A 345 12.22 -8.02 -19.72
N THR A 346 12.24 -9.30 -20.06
CA THR A 346 12.93 -10.34 -19.29
C THR A 346 14.41 -10.01 -19.14
N ARG A 347 15.08 -9.53 -20.20
CA ARG A 347 16.47 -9.09 -20.14
C ARG A 347 16.66 -7.92 -19.16
N LEU A 348 15.80 -6.90 -19.21
CA LEU A 348 15.87 -5.76 -18.27
C LEU A 348 15.77 -6.23 -16.83
N ASP A 349 14.79 -7.05 -16.53
CA ASP A 349 14.53 -7.52 -15.17
C ASP A 349 15.64 -8.46 -14.68
N HIS A 350 16.12 -9.37 -15.54
CA HIS A 350 17.25 -10.23 -15.22
C HIS A 350 18.55 -9.44 -15.01
N GLU A 351 18.79 -8.35 -15.75
CA GLU A 351 19.94 -7.47 -15.53
C GLU A 351 19.90 -6.86 -14.13
N ALA A 352 18.73 -6.35 -13.70
CA ALA A 352 18.53 -5.86 -12.34
C ALA A 352 18.73 -6.96 -11.28
N MET A 353 18.15 -8.15 -11.50
CA MET A 353 18.29 -9.28 -10.59
C MET A 353 19.75 -9.73 -10.46
N GLN A 354 20.50 -9.77 -11.56
CA GLN A 354 21.93 -10.11 -11.56
C GLN A 354 22.76 -9.09 -10.79
N ILE A 355 22.51 -7.78 -10.98
CA ILE A 355 23.17 -6.72 -10.22
C ILE A 355 22.93 -6.88 -8.71
N LEU A 356 21.70 -7.21 -8.33
CA LEU A 356 21.28 -7.42 -6.95
C LEU A 356 21.66 -8.81 -6.40
N THR A 357 22.26 -9.69 -7.19
CA THR A 357 22.71 -11.01 -6.71
C THR A 357 24.03 -10.85 -5.95
N VAL A 358 24.08 -11.39 -4.74
CA VAL A 358 25.25 -11.34 -3.84
C VAL A 358 25.60 -12.79 -3.50
N PRO A 359 26.87 -13.25 -3.61
CA PRO A 359 28.11 -12.47 -3.60
C PRO A 359 28.73 -12.14 -4.97
N SER A 360 27.98 -12.13 -6.08
CA SER A 360 28.52 -11.66 -7.37
C SER A 360 29.10 -10.25 -7.27
N ASN A 361 28.54 -9.44 -6.36
CA ASN A 361 29.07 -8.17 -5.88
C ASN A 361 28.92 -8.12 -4.35
N THR A 362 29.57 -7.18 -3.66
CA THR A 362 29.21 -6.83 -2.27
C THR A 362 27.86 -6.10 -2.23
N ALA A 363 27.15 -6.10 -1.10
CA ALA A 363 25.86 -5.39 -1.00
C ALA A 363 26.02 -3.89 -1.30
N THR A 364 27.14 -3.29 -0.85
CA THR A 364 27.49 -1.90 -1.18
C THR A 364 27.62 -1.68 -2.70
N THR A 365 28.35 -2.56 -3.40
CA THR A 365 28.57 -2.44 -4.84
C THR A 365 27.28 -2.68 -5.62
N ALA A 366 26.49 -3.67 -5.20
CA ALA A 366 25.18 -3.95 -5.78
C ALA A 366 24.22 -2.75 -5.66
N HIS A 367 24.22 -2.05 -4.51
CA HIS A 367 23.41 -0.85 -4.31
C HIS A 367 23.79 0.26 -5.31
N ASP A 368 25.09 0.54 -5.47
CA ASP A 368 25.59 1.55 -6.40
C ASP A 368 25.32 1.19 -7.87
N LEU A 369 25.54 -0.08 -8.25
CA LEU A 369 25.27 -0.56 -9.60
C LEU A 369 23.77 -0.53 -9.92
N PHE A 370 22.91 -0.86 -8.96
CA PHE A 370 21.46 -0.82 -9.14
C PHE A 370 20.96 0.61 -9.34
N ALA A 371 21.49 1.57 -8.58
CA ALA A 371 21.18 2.99 -8.78
C ALA A 371 21.57 3.46 -10.20
N ARG A 372 22.77 3.10 -10.69
CA ARG A 372 23.21 3.42 -12.06
C ARG A 372 22.35 2.74 -13.13
N TYR A 373 21.98 1.47 -12.91
CA TYR A 373 21.08 0.74 -13.79
C TYR A 373 19.72 1.45 -13.92
N LEU A 374 19.14 1.88 -12.80
CA LEU A 374 17.87 2.63 -12.79
C LEU A 374 18.03 3.99 -13.45
N GLU A 375 19.17 4.67 -13.29
CA GLU A 375 19.45 5.93 -13.97
C GLU A 375 19.51 5.78 -15.49
N ASN A 376 20.11 4.69 -15.98
CA ASN A 376 20.30 4.42 -17.41
C ASN A 376 19.02 3.91 -18.08
N THR A 377 18.39 2.89 -17.49
CA THR A 377 17.24 2.20 -18.10
C THR A 377 15.91 2.85 -17.77
N LYS A 378 15.85 3.62 -16.67
CA LYS A 378 14.60 4.11 -16.05
C LYS A 378 13.59 2.98 -15.80
N ASN A 379 14.05 1.74 -15.56
CA ASN A 379 13.16 0.61 -15.35
C ASN A 379 12.16 0.91 -14.22
N THR A 380 10.89 0.66 -14.51
CA THR A 380 9.74 0.95 -13.66
C THR A 380 9.52 -0.08 -12.55
N ILE A 381 10.61 -0.52 -11.91
CA ILE A 381 10.56 -1.38 -10.71
C ILE A 381 9.90 -0.57 -9.59
N CYS A 382 8.72 -0.98 -9.15
CA CYS A 382 7.91 -0.21 -8.20
C CYS A 382 8.56 -0.18 -6.80
N GLY A 383 9.10 -1.31 -6.34
CA GLY A 383 9.78 -1.46 -5.05
C GLY A 383 11.28 -1.13 -5.09
N ARG A 384 11.76 -0.40 -6.10
CA ARG A 384 13.20 -0.03 -6.21
C ARG A 384 13.76 0.65 -4.96
N HIS A 385 12.96 1.48 -4.29
CA HIS A 385 13.37 2.19 -3.07
C HIS A 385 13.35 1.28 -1.82
N PRO A 386 12.30 0.45 -1.58
CA PRO A 386 12.38 -0.63 -0.59
C PRO A 386 13.58 -1.56 -0.78
N ILE A 387 13.89 -1.95 -2.02
CA ILE A 387 15.09 -2.74 -2.36
C ILE A 387 16.35 -1.95 -2.01
N GLY A 388 16.43 -0.67 -2.39
CA GLY A 388 17.54 0.20 -2.03
C GLY A 388 17.74 0.33 -0.51
N VAL A 389 16.67 0.45 0.27
CA VAL A 389 16.72 0.48 1.75
C VAL A 389 17.25 -0.84 2.30
N LEU A 390 16.80 -1.99 1.77
CA LEU A 390 17.34 -3.30 2.14
C LEU A 390 18.85 -3.38 1.85
N PHE A 391 19.29 -2.99 0.66
CA PHE A 391 20.71 -3.02 0.30
C PHE A 391 21.54 -2.00 1.09
N GLY A 392 20.96 -0.86 1.45
CA GLY A 392 21.55 0.09 2.41
C GLY A 392 21.76 -0.55 3.79
N ALA A 393 20.77 -1.32 4.27
CA ALA A 393 20.89 -2.06 5.52
C ALA A 393 21.96 -3.16 5.45
N LEU A 394 21.99 -3.94 4.37
CA LEU A 394 23.00 -4.97 4.15
C LEU A 394 24.41 -4.37 4.03
N SER A 395 24.56 -3.22 3.36
CA SER A 395 25.83 -2.48 3.28
C SER A 395 26.31 -2.01 4.65
N ALA A 396 25.41 -1.54 5.52
CA ALA A 396 25.76 -1.18 6.89
C ALA A 396 26.22 -2.40 7.69
N LEU A 397 25.50 -3.53 7.59
CA LEU A 397 25.87 -4.76 8.29
C LEU A 397 27.20 -5.35 7.83
N GLU A 398 27.49 -5.32 6.52
CA GLU A 398 28.79 -5.73 5.97
C GLU A 398 29.95 -4.90 6.54
N LYS A 399 29.73 -3.61 6.79
CA LYS A 399 30.76 -2.69 7.30
C LYS A 399 30.96 -2.81 8.81
N ASP A 400 29.88 -3.03 9.55
CA ASP A 400 29.89 -3.03 11.01
C ASP A 400 30.31 -4.38 11.61
N ASN A 401 30.18 -5.48 10.85
CA ASN A 401 30.51 -6.82 11.33
C ASN A 401 31.06 -7.73 10.23
N ASP A 402 32.37 -7.98 10.24
CA ASP A 402 33.08 -8.84 9.29
C ASP A 402 32.54 -10.29 9.20
N ASN A 403 31.79 -10.74 10.21
CA ASN A 403 31.16 -12.07 10.21
C ASN A 403 29.85 -12.12 9.43
N ILE A 404 29.21 -10.97 9.15
CA ILE A 404 27.98 -10.89 8.37
C ILE A 404 28.34 -10.80 6.89
N LYS A 405 28.06 -11.88 6.16
CA LYS A 405 28.24 -11.96 4.70
C LYS A 405 26.89 -12.23 4.06
N PRO A 406 26.15 -11.18 3.68
CA PRO A 406 24.85 -11.35 3.03
C PRO A 406 24.99 -12.19 1.77
N LEU A 407 24.02 -13.07 1.55
CA LEU A 407 23.82 -13.76 0.28
C LEU A 407 22.41 -13.46 -0.18
N VAL A 408 22.27 -12.97 -1.41
CA VAL A 408 20.99 -12.67 -2.06
C VAL A 408 20.87 -13.56 -3.28
N LYS A 409 19.88 -14.47 -3.27
CA LYS A 409 19.62 -15.39 -4.37
C LYS A 409 18.17 -15.29 -4.82
N TRP A 410 17.97 -15.26 -6.13
CA TRP A 410 16.67 -15.30 -6.77
C TRP A 410 16.23 -16.75 -6.94
N VAL A 411 15.07 -17.10 -6.37
CA VAL A 411 14.49 -18.45 -6.42
C VAL A 411 13.46 -18.61 -7.53
N SER A 412 12.91 -17.49 -7.99
CA SER A 412 12.01 -17.41 -9.14
C SER A 412 12.03 -15.98 -9.68
N TYR A 413 11.34 -15.74 -10.79
CA TYR A 413 11.18 -14.39 -11.33
C TYR A 413 10.58 -13.45 -10.27
N ALA A 414 11.24 -12.32 -10.05
CA ALA A 414 10.85 -11.32 -9.04
C ALA A 414 10.74 -11.83 -7.58
N SER A 415 11.31 -13.01 -7.27
CA SER A 415 11.31 -13.57 -5.91
C SER A 415 12.71 -13.95 -5.45
N ALA A 416 13.15 -13.38 -4.34
CA ALA A 416 14.47 -13.63 -3.76
C ALA A 416 14.41 -13.87 -2.25
N TYR A 417 15.45 -14.51 -1.73
CA TYR A 417 15.74 -14.53 -0.30
C TYR A 417 17.10 -13.92 -0.01
N VAL A 418 17.27 -13.47 1.23
CA VAL A 418 18.53 -13.00 1.81
C VAL A 418 18.85 -13.86 3.03
N LYS A 419 20.10 -14.33 3.15
CA LYS A 419 20.58 -15.06 4.34
C LYS A 419 21.97 -14.59 4.77
N PHE A 420 22.26 -14.67 6.06
CA PHE A 420 23.59 -14.49 6.66
C PHE A 420 23.63 -15.07 8.09
#